data_AF-A0A0F9IRM3-F1
#
_entry.id   AF-A0A0F9IRM3-F1
#
_cell.length_a   1.000
_cell.length_b   1.000
_cell.length_c   1.000
_cell.angle_alpha   90.00
_cell.angle_beta   90.00
_cell.angle_gamma   90.00
#
_symmetry.space_group_name_H-M   'P 1'
#
loop_
_entity.id
_entity.type
_entity.pdbx_description
1 polymer ?
#
loop_
_entity_poly.entity_id
_entity_poly.type
_entity_poly.pdbx_seq_one_letter_code
_entity_poly.pdbx_strand_id
1 'polypeptide(L)'
;MTLEKIVGVIGDANLNKDEIKWKCAFEVGILLIDNEYRLVNGGMGGVMEASILGAKSSVKYKEGMTIGVLPGYNKTSSNSLADIIVPTGLGLARNVVLVSMCDAIIAIGGGSGTLSEIALAWQMKKMIIAIDFDGWSGNLKSLRLDKRRADKIFEAENATSAIEILKENIDKYKNRFDGVKKARLGVKNAKNLIIQKFDPKGSLIILGKGAKGYVFKDDRTVYKIFNNDISLLNQYWRLIALSEDVKNSIVNYLTKFNVYYEKNLLIITYDHFTSTPFKGGYEADLILLAKELKKVGWVFTDFQPKNIRINKETELPTIIDIGDSFEPYSSILFRKMCRKIFVSSLVGKFDNIKSVLTETNSNEKFLGLREYGYNPDTVKKNFDLFFEKITILDKKDVLNPLLLKIIQETSDIHTLFDYGSGSGDMASSIKKLGIKVIAYDPDISLYEKYKNTYYRGIEFISKDSMKDLLKSGEKFDCVLLSLVLCHPLHPDEIERNSIIENIFNDITSLSSNYILIAICNPLYTIKLESTLQRKKLLHNFDYFNENKIEKLVKSSKRIRFDYHRPISYYEKLFQAHNIKILHIEQTLGENLDNPNFFYSDFLIFLLEVD
;
A
#
# COMPACT_ATOMS: atom_id res chain seq x y z
N MET A 1 -41.83 -3.95 -5.33
CA MET A 1 -42.07 -5.23 -6.03
C MET A 1 -41.21 -6.29 -5.37
N THR A 2 -41.80 -7.21 -4.61
CA THR A 2 -41.14 -8.46 -4.25
C THR A 2 -40.97 -9.27 -5.53
N LEU A 3 -39.73 -9.61 -5.89
CA LEU A 3 -39.52 -10.48 -7.07
C LEU A 3 -40.20 -11.83 -6.81
N GLU A 4 -41.08 -12.24 -7.72
CA GLU A 4 -41.65 -13.59 -7.74
C GLU A 4 -40.52 -14.62 -7.80
N LYS A 5 -40.64 -15.67 -6.99
CA LYS A 5 -39.63 -16.73 -6.86
C LYS A 5 -39.63 -17.61 -8.12
N ILE A 6 -38.45 -17.95 -8.61
CA ILE A 6 -38.27 -18.77 -9.82
C ILE A 6 -37.84 -20.19 -9.41
N VAL A 7 -38.56 -21.20 -9.88
CA VAL A 7 -38.29 -22.61 -9.56
C VAL A 7 -37.89 -23.35 -10.83
N GLY A 8 -36.73 -23.99 -10.78
CA GLY A 8 -36.20 -24.83 -11.85
C GLY A 8 -36.81 -26.23 -11.81
N VAL A 9 -37.40 -26.71 -12.91
CA VAL A 9 -37.79 -28.12 -13.03
C VAL A 9 -36.80 -28.83 -13.96
N ILE A 10 -36.07 -29.79 -13.41
CA ILE A 10 -35.00 -30.51 -14.11
C ILE A 10 -35.27 -32.02 -14.06
N GLY A 11 -34.80 -32.76 -15.06
CA GLY A 11 -35.05 -34.20 -15.10
C GLY A 11 -34.79 -34.85 -16.45
N ASP A 12 -35.36 -36.03 -16.65
CA ASP A 12 -35.19 -36.83 -17.86
C ASP A 12 -35.60 -36.08 -19.14
N ALA A 13 -34.71 -36.08 -20.14
CA ALA A 13 -34.94 -35.44 -21.44
C ALA A 13 -35.86 -36.26 -22.37
N ASN A 14 -36.14 -37.51 -22.01
CA ASN A 14 -37.00 -38.41 -22.77
C ASN A 14 -37.86 -39.24 -21.80
N LEU A 15 -39.19 -39.14 -21.95
CA LEU A 15 -40.18 -39.83 -21.13
C LEU A 15 -41.09 -40.76 -21.95
N ASN A 16 -40.70 -41.15 -23.17
CA ASN A 16 -41.57 -41.83 -24.16
C ASN A 16 -42.23 -43.15 -23.69
N LYS A 17 -41.90 -43.68 -22.50
CA LYS A 17 -42.52 -44.87 -21.90
C LYS A 17 -42.77 -44.75 -20.39
N ASP A 18 -42.64 -43.56 -19.81
CA ASP A 18 -42.74 -43.34 -18.36
C ASP A 18 -43.86 -42.34 -18.04
N GLU A 19 -45.09 -42.87 -18.02
CA GLU A 19 -46.28 -42.07 -17.70
C GLU A 19 -46.26 -41.50 -16.28
N ILE A 20 -45.59 -42.17 -15.34
CA ILE A 20 -45.60 -41.77 -13.93
C ILE A 20 -44.75 -40.52 -13.75
N LYS A 21 -43.50 -40.50 -14.27
CA LYS A 21 -42.66 -39.29 -14.26
C LYS A 21 -43.29 -38.16 -15.06
N TRP A 22 -43.93 -38.47 -16.18
CA TRP A 22 -44.62 -37.46 -16.99
C TRP A 22 -45.76 -36.79 -16.20
N LYS A 23 -46.65 -37.59 -15.59
CA LYS A 23 -47.77 -37.09 -14.76
C LYS A 23 -47.24 -36.28 -13.58
N CYS A 24 -46.20 -36.74 -12.91
CA CYS A 24 -45.59 -36.00 -11.82
C CYS A 24 -45.00 -34.65 -12.27
N ALA A 25 -44.25 -34.62 -13.38
CA ALA A 25 -43.71 -33.37 -13.92
C ALA A 25 -44.80 -32.38 -14.34
N PHE A 26 -45.88 -32.89 -14.95
CA PHE A 26 -47.06 -32.11 -15.31
C PHE A 26 -47.76 -31.53 -14.07
N GLU A 27 -47.99 -32.34 -13.03
CA GLU A 27 -48.57 -31.90 -11.76
C GLU A 27 -47.69 -30.85 -11.04
N VAL A 28 -46.37 -31.05 -11.02
CA VAL A 28 -45.42 -30.04 -10.51
C VAL A 28 -45.60 -28.71 -11.24
N GLY A 29 -45.75 -28.77 -12.57
CA GLY A 29 -46.04 -27.59 -13.40
C GLY A 29 -47.28 -26.83 -12.93
N ILE A 30 -48.41 -27.52 -12.77
CA ILE A 30 -49.68 -26.92 -12.29
C ILE A 30 -49.47 -26.28 -10.92
N LEU A 31 -48.94 -27.06 -9.98
CA LEU A 31 -48.84 -26.65 -8.58
C LEU A 31 -47.88 -25.48 -8.36
N LEU A 32 -46.80 -25.37 -9.16
CA LEU A 32 -45.92 -24.21 -9.11
C LEU A 32 -46.67 -22.92 -9.45
N ILE A 33 -47.45 -22.93 -10.53
CA ILE A 33 -48.24 -21.77 -10.96
C ILE A 33 -49.37 -21.47 -9.96
N ASP A 34 -50.04 -22.50 -9.45
CA ASP A 34 -51.11 -22.34 -8.45
C ASP A 34 -50.63 -21.69 -7.15
N ASN A 35 -49.33 -21.82 -6.83
CA ASN A 35 -48.67 -21.23 -5.67
C ASN A 35 -47.83 -19.98 -6.02
N GLU A 36 -48.11 -19.34 -7.17
CA GLU A 36 -47.50 -18.06 -7.59
C GLU A 36 -45.98 -18.10 -7.80
N TYR A 37 -45.44 -19.27 -8.14
CA TYR A 37 -44.05 -19.44 -8.58
C TYR A 37 -43.93 -19.33 -10.10
N ARG A 38 -42.79 -18.83 -10.58
CA ARG A 38 -42.42 -18.94 -12.00
C ARG A 38 -41.65 -20.23 -12.25
N LEU A 39 -41.87 -20.85 -13.39
CA LEU A 39 -41.22 -22.09 -13.79
C LEU A 39 -40.13 -21.81 -14.82
N VAL A 40 -38.91 -22.28 -14.56
CA VAL A 40 -37.81 -22.29 -15.54
C VAL A 40 -37.32 -23.71 -15.80
N ASN A 41 -37.00 -24.06 -17.04
CA ASN A 41 -36.42 -25.36 -17.35
C ASN A 41 -35.56 -25.38 -18.63
N GLY A 42 -35.11 -26.59 -18.99
CA GLY A 42 -34.40 -27.00 -20.21
C GLY A 42 -34.81 -26.42 -21.55
N GLY A 43 -36.10 -26.16 -21.70
CA GLY A 43 -36.74 -26.00 -23.01
C GLY A 43 -36.54 -27.19 -23.95
N MET A 44 -36.32 -28.40 -23.43
CA MET A 44 -36.21 -29.64 -24.22
C MET A 44 -37.40 -30.58 -23.89
N GLY A 45 -37.40 -31.80 -24.45
CA GLY A 45 -38.47 -32.80 -24.23
C GLY A 45 -38.49 -33.42 -22.82
N GLY A 46 -39.40 -34.37 -22.61
CA GLY A 46 -39.48 -35.15 -21.36
C GLY A 46 -40.02 -34.34 -20.18
N VAL A 47 -39.33 -34.38 -19.03
CA VAL A 47 -39.74 -33.69 -17.79
C VAL A 47 -39.94 -32.19 -18.03
N MET A 48 -39.07 -31.59 -18.84
CA MET A 48 -39.07 -30.18 -19.13
C MET A 48 -40.33 -29.80 -19.92
N GLU A 49 -40.66 -30.53 -20.97
CA GLU A 49 -41.91 -30.34 -21.73
C GLU A 49 -43.16 -30.58 -20.88
N ALA A 50 -43.23 -31.69 -20.15
CA ALA A 50 -44.37 -32.04 -19.29
C ALA A 50 -44.66 -30.95 -18.25
N SER A 51 -43.61 -30.41 -17.61
CA SER A 51 -43.75 -29.35 -16.62
C SER A 51 -44.28 -28.03 -17.18
N ILE A 52 -43.96 -27.68 -18.43
CA ILE A 52 -44.51 -26.50 -19.10
C ILE A 52 -45.98 -26.70 -19.46
N LEU A 53 -46.33 -27.88 -19.98
CA LEU A 53 -47.72 -28.23 -20.29
C LEU A 53 -48.58 -28.18 -19.02
N GLY A 54 -48.06 -28.68 -17.91
CA GLY A 54 -48.69 -28.59 -16.60
C GLY A 54 -48.90 -27.15 -16.17
N ALA A 55 -47.84 -26.33 -16.20
CA ALA A 55 -47.91 -24.92 -15.85
C ALA A 55 -49.01 -24.19 -16.66
N LYS A 56 -49.06 -24.41 -17.97
CA LYS A 56 -50.08 -23.82 -18.87
C LYS A 56 -51.50 -24.30 -18.62
N SER A 57 -51.67 -25.44 -17.96
CA SER A 57 -52.98 -26.01 -17.62
C SER A 57 -53.54 -25.45 -16.30
N SER A 58 -52.74 -24.71 -15.52
CA SER A 58 -53.23 -24.04 -14.31
C SER A 58 -54.22 -22.92 -14.64
N VAL A 59 -55.29 -22.83 -13.84
CA VAL A 59 -56.26 -21.72 -13.93
C VAL A 59 -55.69 -20.37 -13.52
N LYS A 60 -54.55 -20.36 -12.80
CA LYS A 60 -53.83 -19.13 -12.40
C LYS A 60 -52.75 -18.71 -13.40
N TYR A 61 -52.61 -19.45 -14.51
CA TYR A 61 -51.59 -19.19 -15.50
C TYR A 61 -51.68 -17.80 -16.11
N LYS A 62 -50.52 -17.15 -16.27
CA LYS A 62 -50.35 -15.89 -16.98
C LYS A 62 -49.16 -15.99 -17.92
N GLU A 63 -49.23 -15.30 -19.05
CA GLU A 63 -48.11 -15.19 -19.97
C GLU A 63 -46.89 -14.57 -19.27
N GLY A 64 -45.72 -15.18 -19.46
CA GLY A 64 -44.45 -14.79 -18.84
C GLY A 64 -44.11 -15.57 -17.57
N MET A 65 -44.96 -16.51 -17.14
CA MET A 65 -44.69 -17.37 -15.97
C MET A 65 -43.77 -18.56 -16.30
N THR A 66 -43.56 -18.88 -17.58
CA THR A 66 -42.72 -19.99 -18.00
C THR A 66 -41.50 -19.54 -18.80
N ILE A 67 -40.32 -20.08 -18.45
CA ILE A 67 -39.03 -19.72 -19.06
C ILE A 67 -38.31 -20.99 -19.56
N GLY A 68 -37.97 -21.03 -20.86
CA GLY A 68 -37.15 -22.07 -21.46
C GLY A 68 -35.76 -21.55 -21.80
N VAL A 69 -34.72 -22.02 -21.11
CA VAL A 69 -33.34 -21.64 -21.43
C VAL A 69 -32.79 -22.67 -22.41
N LEU A 70 -32.33 -22.32 -23.61
CA LEU A 70 -31.94 -23.30 -24.63
C LEU A 70 -30.42 -23.43 -24.78
N PRO A 71 -29.89 -24.62 -25.11
CA PRO A 71 -28.45 -24.82 -25.33
C PRO A 71 -27.94 -24.20 -26.65
N GLY A 72 -28.80 -24.07 -27.66
CA GLY A 72 -28.46 -23.56 -28.98
C GLY A 72 -28.66 -22.04 -29.14
N TYR A 73 -28.30 -21.54 -30.33
CA TYR A 73 -28.46 -20.12 -30.71
C TYR A 73 -29.84 -19.79 -31.28
N ASN A 74 -30.58 -20.80 -31.73
CA ASN A 74 -31.85 -20.59 -32.41
C ASN A 74 -33.04 -20.81 -31.46
N LYS A 75 -33.83 -19.76 -31.23
CA LYS A 75 -35.06 -19.82 -30.43
C LYS A 75 -36.13 -20.77 -30.98
N THR A 76 -36.09 -21.10 -32.27
CA THR A 76 -37.05 -22.02 -32.91
C THR A 76 -36.55 -23.47 -32.98
N SER A 77 -35.32 -23.75 -32.53
CA SER A 77 -34.73 -25.10 -32.58
C SER A 77 -35.21 -26.04 -31.48
N SER A 78 -35.97 -25.52 -30.50
CA SER A 78 -36.63 -26.32 -29.47
C SER A 78 -38.14 -26.30 -29.67
N ASN A 79 -38.81 -27.43 -29.44
CA ASN A 79 -40.27 -27.50 -29.30
C ASN A 79 -40.75 -26.94 -27.94
N SER A 80 -39.94 -26.13 -27.24
CA SER A 80 -40.28 -25.55 -25.95
C SER A 80 -41.51 -24.67 -26.10
N LEU A 81 -42.56 -25.00 -25.33
CA LEU A 81 -43.80 -24.23 -25.30
C LEU A 81 -43.76 -23.05 -24.31
N ALA A 82 -42.63 -22.82 -23.64
CA ALA A 82 -42.47 -21.74 -22.65
C ALA A 82 -42.71 -20.34 -23.25
N ASP A 83 -43.19 -19.39 -22.45
CA ASP A 83 -43.48 -18.03 -22.90
C ASP A 83 -42.21 -17.25 -23.23
N ILE A 84 -41.19 -17.39 -22.39
CA ILE A 84 -39.92 -16.69 -22.53
C ILE A 84 -38.85 -17.70 -22.92
N ILE A 85 -38.31 -17.55 -24.13
CA ILE A 85 -37.23 -18.41 -24.65
C ILE A 85 -35.90 -17.66 -24.61
N VAL A 86 -34.90 -18.26 -23.96
CA VAL A 86 -33.54 -17.71 -23.82
C VAL A 86 -32.54 -18.61 -24.57
N PRO A 87 -32.24 -18.35 -25.85
CA PRO A 87 -31.22 -19.08 -26.59
C PRO A 87 -29.82 -18.66 -26.13
N THR A 88 -29.07 -19.56 -25.50
CA THR A 88 -27.78 -19.20 -24.89
C THR A 88 -26.57 -19.44 -25.80
N GLY A 89 -26.64 -20.43 -26.70
CA GLY A 89 -25.47 -20.88 -27.47
C GLY A 89 -24.36 -21.52 -26.63
N LEU A 90 -24.62 -21.85 -25.37
CA LEU A 90 -23.61 -22.33 -24.41
C LEU A 90 -23.53 -23.86 -24.29
N GLY A 91 -24.30 -24.62 -25.07
CA GLY A 91 -24.31 -26.08 -25.01
C GLY A 91 -24.60 -26.58 -23.59
N LEU A 92 -23.71 -27.37 -22.99
CA LEU A 92 -23.83 -27.86 -21.61
C LEU A 92 -23.70 -26.75 -20.55
N ALA A 93 -22.93 -25.69 -20.83
CA ALA A 93 -22.67 -24.61 -19.87
C ALA A 93 -23.92 -23.76 -19.57
N ARG A 94 -24.95 -23.86 -20.43
CA ARG A 94 -26.29 -23.30 -20.22
C ARG A 94 -26.93 -23.73 -18.89
N ASN A 95 -26.58 -24.90 -18.36
CA ASN A 95 -27.08 -25.36 -17.06
C ASN A 95 -26.71 -24.39 -15.92
N VAL A 96 -25.56 -23.70 -16.03
CA VAL A 96 -25.16 -22.66 -15.07
C VAL A 96 -26.13 -21.48 -15.13
N VAL A 97 -26.55 -21.05 -16.33
CA VAL A 97 -27.52 -19.97 -16.52
C VAL A 97 -28.87 -20.35 -15.93
N LEU A 98 -29.38 -21.55 -16.24
CA LEU A 98 -30.64 -22.05 -15.68
C LEU A 98 -30.62 -22.03 -14.16
N VAL A 99 -29.60 -22.66 -13.54
CA VAL A 99 -29.52 -22.77 -12.08
C VAL A 99 -29.30 -21.41 -11.42
N SER A 100 -28.58 -20.49 -12.08
CA SER A 100 -28.37 -19.13 -11.57
C SER A 100 -29.67 -18.36 -11.39
N MET A 101 -30.63 -18.54 -12.30
CA MET A 101 -31.94 -17.89 -12.29
C MET A 101 -32.86 -18.44 -11.20
N CYS A 102 -32.66 -19.67 -10.76
CA CYS A 102 -33.54 -20.35 -9.81
C CYS A 102 -33.35 -19.88 -8.37
N ASP A 103 -34.41 -19.81 -7.57
CA ASP A 103 -34.35 -19.80 -6.11
C ASP A 103 -34.31 -21.23 -5.55
N ALA A 104 -35.01 -22.16 -6.21
CA ALA A 104 -35.02 -23.60 -5.93
C ALA A 104 -35.00 -24.42 -7.21
N ILE A 105 -34.58 -25.67 -7.11
CA ILE A 105 -34.77 -26.67 -8.18
C ILE A 105 -35.54 -27.88 -7.65
N ILE A 106 -36.38 -28.46 -8.50
CA ILE A 106 -37.09 -29.72 -8.32
C ILE A 106 -36.56 -30.69 -9.39
N ALA A 107 -35.96 -31.80 -8.93
CA ALA A 107 -35.38 -32.83 -9.78
C ALA A 107 -36.30 -34.05 -9.87
N ILE A 108 -36.57 -34.52 -11.09
CA ILE A 108 -37.44 -35.67 -11.40
C ILE A 108 -36.67 -36.65 -12.29
N GLY A 109 -36.30 -37.81 -11.75
CA GLY A 109 -35.44 -38.81 -12.40
C GLY A 109 -34.09 -38.23 -12.81
N GLY A 110 -33.71 -38.44 -14.07
CA GLY A 110 -32.63 -37.70 -14.71
C GLY A 110 -31.29 -38.41 -14.78
N GLY A 111 -30.57 -38.16 -15.88
CA GLY A 111 -29.20 -38.62 -16.14
C GLY A 111 -28.11 -37.63 -15.69
N SER A 112 -26.93 -37.69 -16.33
CA SER A 112 -25.77 -36.87 -15.98
C SER A 112 -25.99 -35.35 -16.11
N GLY A 113 -26.91 -34.92 -16.99
CA GLY A 113 -27.34 -33.53 -17.10
C GLY A 113 -28.03 -33.02 -15.82
N THR A 114 -28.99 -33.79 -15.31
CA THR A 114 -29.70 -33.51 -14.06
C THR A 114 -28.74 -33.52 -12.87
N LEU A 115 -27.80 -34.48 -12.83
CA LEU A 115 -26.72 -34.48 -11.83
C LEU A 115 -25.90 -33.18 -11.86
N SER A 116 -25.55 -32.71 -13.05
CA SER A 116 -24.80 -31.45 -13.23
C SER A 116 -25.56 -30.25 -12.68
N GLU A 117 -26.87 -30.15 -12.96
CA GLU A 117 -27.74 -29.09 -12.44
C GLU A 117 -27.91 -29.17 -10.92
N ILE A 118 -28.04 -30.38 -10.35
CA ILE A 118 -28.05 -30.60 -8.89
C ILE A 118 -26.73 -30.15 -8.25
N ALA A 119 -25.58 -30.51 -8.84
CA ALA A 119 -24.27 -30.11 -8.35
C ALA A 119 -24.06 -28.59 -8.41
N LEU A 120 -24.50 -27.94 -9.49
CA LEU A 120 -24.47 -26.49 -9.63
C LEU A 120 -25.37 -25.81 -8.59
N ALA A 121 -26.61 -26.29 -8.40
CA ALA A 121 -27.54 -25.77 -7.41
C ALA A 121 -26.97 -25.91 -5.99
N TRP A 122 -26.27 -27.02 -5.73
CA TRP A 122 -25.56 -27.25 -4.48
C TRP A 122 -24.51 -26.18 -4.23
N GLN A 123 -23.61 -25.98 -5.19
CA GLN A 123 -22.54 -24.98 -5.10
C GLN A 123 -23.09 -23.55 -4.98
N MET A 124 -24.16 -23.25 -5.70
CA MET A 124 -24.82 -21.94 -5.71
C MET A 124 -25.77 -21.71 -4.53
N LYS A 125 -25.84 -22.65 -3.57
CA LYS A 125 -26.68 -22.58 -2.38
C LYS A 125 -28.18 -22.42 -2.67
N LYS A 126 -28.64 -22.97 -3.79
CA LYS A 126 -30.07 -23.03 -4.12
C LYS A 126 -30.72 -24.17 -3.32
N MET A 127 -32.00 -24.03 -3.02
CA MET A 127 -32.78 -25.14 -2.45
C MET A 127 -32.89 -26.27 -3.48
N ILE A 128 -32.77 -27.52 -3.06
CA ILE A 128 -32.85 -28.69 -3.95
C ILE A 128 -33.86 -29.67 -3.38
N ILE A 129 -34.87 -29.99 -4.16
CA ILE A 129 -35.88 -31.00 -3.88
C ILE A 129 -35.73 -32.09 -4.92
N ALA A 130 -35.63 -33.34 -4.50
CA ALA A 130 -35.57 -34.49 -5.37
C ALA A 130 -36.83 -35.34 -5.15
N ILE A 131 -37.60 -35.54 -6.22
CA ILE A 131 -38.73 -36.47 -6.19
C ILE A 131 -38.19 -37.89 -6.39
N ASP A 132 -38.66 -38.81 -5.57
CA ASP A 132 -38.17 -40.18 -5.52
C ASP A 132 -38.56 -41.00 -6.75
N PHE A 133 -37.70 -40.92 -7.76
CA PHE A 133 -37.76 -41.71 -8.99
C PHE A 133 -36.40 -42.29 -9.32
N ASP A 134 -36.37 -43.35 -10.13
CA ASP A 134 -35.13 -43.89 -10.68
C ASP A 134 -34.34 -42.82 -11.46
N GLY A 135 -33.03 -42.78 -11.25
CA GLY A 135 -32.13 -41.75 -11.76
C GLY A 135 -31.47 -40.94 -10.65
N TRP A 136 -30.91 -39.78 -11.02
CA TRP A 136 -30.13 -38.97 -10.07
C TRP A 136 -30.97 -38.23 -9.03
N SER A 137 -32.26 -37.99 -9.26
CA SER A 137 -33.15 -37.49 -8.20
C SER A 137 -33.27 -38.51 -7.05
N GLY A 138 -33.63 -39.76 -7.34
CA GLY A 138 -33.76 -40.82 -6.32
C GLY A 138 -32.44 -41.17 -5.65
N ASN A 139 -31.34 -41.23 -6.42
CA ASN A 139 -30.02 -41.57 -5.89
C ASN A 139 -29.45 -40.52 -4.89
N LEU A 140 -29.90 -39.26 -4.97
CA LEU A 140 -29.37 -38.17 -4.15
C LEU A 140 -30.36 -37.61 -3.12
N LYS A 141 -31.61 -38.10 -3.10
CA LYS A 141 -32.62 -37.70 -2.12
C LYS A 141 -32.11 -37.93 -0.69
N SER A 142 -32.41 -37.01 0.22
CA SER A 142 -31.97 -37.07 1.62
C SER A 142 -30.44 -37.10 1.86
N LEU A 143 -29.62 -36.96 0.80
CA LEU A 143 -28.16 -36.92 0.91
C LEU A 143 -27.64 -35.50 1.03
N ARG A 144 -26.48 -35.39 1.69
CA ARG A 144 -25.63 -34.21 1.69
C ARG A 144 -24.49 -34.45 0.71
N LEU A 145 -24.39 -33.64 -0.35
CA LEU A 145 -23.41 -33.89 -1.41
C LEU A 145 -21.96 -33.71 -0.94
N ASP A 146 -21.71 -32.72 -0.08
CA ASP A 146 -20.39 -32.49 0.50
C ASP A 146 -20.42 -31.62 1.77
N LYS A 147 -19.23 -31.28 2.29
CA LYS A 147 -19.06 -30.44 3.49
C LYS A 147 -19.37 -28.95 3.31
N ARG A 148 -19.65 -28.46 2.09
CA ARG A 148 -19.83 -27.02 1.80
C ARG A 148 -21.14 -26.44 2.33
N ARG A 149 -22.17 -27.28 2.45
CA ARG A 149 -23.45 -26.93 3.06
C ARG A 149 -23.80 -27.91 4.17
N ALA A 150 -24.60 -27.50 5.15
CA ALA A 150 -24.95 -28.34 6.31
C ALA A 150 -26.31 -29.04 6.15
N ASP A 151 -27.16 -28.52 5.27
CA ASP A 151 -28.43 -29.09 4.87
C ASP A 151 -28.26 -30.31 3.96
N LYS A 152 -29.38 -30.91 3.58
CA LYS A 152 -29.49 -32.06 2.68
C LYS A 152 -30.39 -31.70 1.50
N ILE A 153 -30.28 -32.48 0.43
CA ILE A 153 -31.31 -32.48 -0.62
C ILE A 153 -32.61 -32.98 0.00
N PHE A 154 -33.69 -32.21 -0.15
CA PHE A 154 -34.99 -32.62 0.35
C PHE A 154 -35.55 -33.76 -0.49
N GLU A 155 -36.15 -34.74 0.16
CA GLU A 155 -36.84 -35.86 -0.47
C GLU A 155 -38.34 -35.56 -0.54
N ALA A 156 -38.93 -35.78 -1.70
CA ALA A 156 -40.37 -35.70 -1.93
C ALA A 156 -40.86 -36.98 -2.59
N GLU A 157 -42.04 -37.44 -2.21
CA GLU A 157 -42.63 -38.67 -2.76
C GLU A 157 -43.39 -38.42 -4.06
N ASN A 158 -43.86 -37.19 -4.28
CA ASN A 158 -44.71 -36.80 -5.40
C ASN A 158 -44.72 -35.28 -5.59
N ALA A 159 -45.49 -34.79 -6.58
CA ALA A 159 -45.60 -33.37 -6.89
C ALA A 159 -46.12 -32.54 -5.71
N THR A 160 -47.14 -33.02 -4.98
CA THR A 160 -47.74 -32.31 -3.85
C THR A 160 -46.75 -32.11 -2.70
N SER A 161 -46.12 -33.19 -2.25
CA SER A 161 -45.11 -33.12 -1.18
C SER A 161 -43.90 -32.25 -1.56
N ALA A 162 -43.50 -32.24 -2.84
CA ALA A 162 -42.44 -31.35 -3.32
C ALA A 162 -42.79 -29.86 -3.14
N ILE A 163 -44.03 -29.48 -3.39
CA ILE A 163 -44.49 -28.09 -3.27
C ILE A 163 -44.72 -27.69 -1.81
N GLU A 164 -45.19 -28.59 -0.96
CA GLU A 164 -45.28 -28.37 0.49
C GLU A 164 -43.89 -28.08 1.08
N ILE A 165 -42.92 -28.94 0.78
CA ILE A 165 -41.52 -28.78 1.20
C ILE A 165 -40.96 -27.45 0.69
N LEU A 166 -41.22 -27.11 -0.58
CA LEU A 166 -40.79 -25.84 -1.18
C LEU A 166 -41.30 -24.65 -0.36
N LYS A 167 -42.62 -24.59 -0.11
CA LYS A 167 -43.25 -23.48 0.62
C LYS A 167 -42.71 -23.31 2.03
N GLU A 168 -42.48 -24.41 2.74
CA GLU A 168 -41.98 -24.38 4.11
C GLU A 168 -40.52 -23.91 4.24
N ASN A 169 -39.72 -24.05 3.18
CA ASN A 169 -38.27 -23.93 3.29
C ASN A 169 -37.64 -22.87 2.38
N ILE A 170 -38.30 -22.43 1.30
CA ILE A 170 -37.69 -21.55 0.29
C ILE A 170 -37.16 -20.23 0.87
N ASP A 171 -37.83 -19.69 1.88
CA ASP A 171 -37.40 -18.45 2.55
C ASP A 171 -36.14 -18.59 3.41
N LYS A 172 -35.70 -19.83 3.69
CA LYS A 172 -34.41 -20.10 4.35
C LYS A 172 -33.24 -19.96 3.37
N TYR A 173 -33.49 -20.02 2.05
CA TYR A 173 -32.50 -19.96 0.98
C TYR A 173 -32.37 -18.56 0.37
N LYS A 174 -32.08 -17.56 1.21
CA LYS A 174 -31.89 -16.14 0.79
C LYS A 174 -30.46 -15.80 0.33
N ASN A 175 -29.49 -16.66 0.61
CA ASN A 175 -28.08 -16.41 0.33
C ASN A 175 -27.77 -16.56 -1.16
N ARG A 176 -27.22 -15.51 -1.78
CA ARG A 176 -26.72 -15.54 -3.16
C ARG A 176 -25.28 -16.08 -3.19
N PHE A 177 -24.91 -16.70 -4.31
CA PHE A 177 -23.57 -17.23 -4.52
C PHE A 177 -22.59 -16.10 -4.88
N ASP A 178 -21.61 -15.85 -4.00
CA ASP A 178 -20.61 -14.77 -4.16
C ASP A 178 -19.32 -15.22 -4.89
N GLY A 179 -19.33 -16.36 -5.59
CA GLY A 179 -18.14 -16.94 -6.25
C GLY A 179 -17.38 -18.00 -5.43
N VAL A 180 -16.40 -18.66 -6.07
CA VAL A 180 -15.58 -19.72 -5.46
C VAL A 180 -14.60 -19.11 -4.45
N LYS A 181 -14.78 -19.39 -3.15
CA LYS A 181 -13.84 -18.97 -2.11
C LYS A 181 -12.54 -19.78 -2.19
N LYS A 182 -11.41 -19.11 -2.47
CA LYS A 182 -10.05 -19.71 -2.52
C LYS A 182 -9.69 -20.42 -1.21
N ALA A 183 -8.97 -21.54 -1.29
CA ALA A 183 -8.46 -22.28 -0.14
C ALA A 183 -7.49 -21.40 0.66
N ARG A 184 -7.77 -21.18 1.95
CA ARG A 184 -6.93 -20.37 2.86
C ARG A 184 -6.10 -21.29 3.74
N LEU A 185 -4.87 -20.88 4.05
CA LEU A 185 -4.06 -21.53 5.07
C LEU A 185 -4.82 -21.45 6.42
N GLY A 186 -4.90 -22.56 7.17
CA GLY A 186 -5.52 -22.53 8.50
C GLY A 186 -4.60 -21.88 9.53
N VAL A 187 -5.16 -21.16 10.53
CA VAL A 187 -4.37 -20.48 11.59
C VAL A 187 -3.38 -21.43 12.27
N LYS A 188 -3.83 -22.64 12.62
CA LYS A 188 -2.99 -23.67 13.28
C LYS A 188 -1.82 -24.09 12.39
N ASN A 189 -2.08 -24.33 11.10
CA ASN A 189 -1.03 -24.70 10.14
C ASN A 189 -0.05 -23.54 9.93
N ALA A 190 -0.55 -22.31 9.81
CA ALA A 190 0.28 -21.12 9.69
C ALA A 190 1.22 -20.97 10.90
N LYS A 191 0.70 -21.16 12.11
CA LYS A 191 1.49 -21.14 13.36
C LYS A 191 2.57 -22.23 13.37
N ASN A 192 2.22 -23.46 13.01
CA ASN A 192 3.17 -24.58 12.98
C ASN A 192 4.31 -24.35 11.98
N LEU A 193 4.00 -23.79 10.80
CA LEU A 193 5.02 -23.47 9.80
C LEU A 193 6.04 -22.42 10.30
N ILE A 194 5.57 -21.41 11.04
CA ILE A 194 6.46 -20.42 11.66
C ILE A 194 7.35 -21.08 12.72
N ILE A 195 6.78 -21.93 13.58
CA ILE A 195 7.54 -22.65 14.62
C ILE A 195 8.64 -23.51 13.99
N GLN A 196 8.30 -24.30 12.97
CA GLN A 196 9.24 -25.18 12.28
C GLN A 196 10.38 -24.42 11.60
N LYS A 197 10.13 -23.20 11.10
CA LYS A 197 11.10 -22.44 10.31
C LYS A 197 12.00 -21.55 11.16
N PHE A 198 11.48 -20.96 12.23
CA PHE A 198 12.17 -19.88 12.96
C PHE A 198 12.48 -20.19 14.43
N ASP A 199 11.93 -21.27 15.00
CA ASP A 199 12.07 -21.62 16.42
C ASP A 199 11.86 -20.39 17.36
N PRO A 200 10.68 -19.76 17.31
CA PRO A 200 10.41 -18.49 17.98
C PRO A 200 10.53 -18.60 19.49
N LYS A 201 11.07 -17.56 20.14
CA LYS A 201 11.25 -17.54 21.61
C LYS A 201 9.92 -17.31 22.32
N GLY A 202 9.47 -18.29 23.11
CA GLY A 202 8.24 -18.17 23.89
C GLY A 202 6.98 -18.43 23.08
N SER A 203 5.83 -17.94 23.56
CA SER A 203 4.54 -18.23 22.94
C SER A 203 4.25 -17.31 21.76
N LEU A 204 4.02 -17.87 20.56
CA LEU A 204 3.50 -17.11 19.42
C LEU A 204 2.05 -16.64 19.65
N ILE A 205 1.87 -15.32 19.69
CA ILE A 205 0.59 -14.61 19.84
C ILE A 205 0.14 -14.15 18.46
N ILE A 206 -1.15 -14.34 18.13
CA ILE A 206 -1.72 -13.82 16.89
C ILE A 206 -2.03 -12.32 17.05
N LEU A 207 -1.49 -11.50 16.14
CA LEU A 207 -1.76 -10.06 16.08
C LEU A 207 -2.84 -9.70 15.07
N GLY A 208 -2.98 -10.48 13.99
CA GLY A 208 -3.92 -10.15 12.92
C GLY A 208 -4.26 -11.33 12.03
N LYS A 209 -5.49 -11.29 11.49
CA LYS A 209 -6.00 -12.24 10.49
C LYS A 209 -6.62 -11.46 9.34
N GLY A 210 -6.19 -11.73 8.12
CA GLY A 210 -6.71 -11.08 6.91
C GLY A 210 -6.95 -12.07 5.78
N ALA A 211 -7.51 -11.55 4.67
CA ALA A 211 -7.65 -12.35 3.44
C ALA A 211 -6.29 -12.77 2.86
N LYS A 212 -5.23 -12.01 3.17
CA LYS A 212 -3.88 -12.15 2.62
C LYS A 212 -2.97 -13.08 3.46
N GLY A 213 -3.35 -13.39 4.69
CA GLY A 213 -2.53 -14.20 5.59
C GLY A 213 -2.78 -13.92 7.07
N TYR A 214 -1.77 -14.27 7.87
CA TYR A 214 -1.79 -14.13 9.33
C TYR A 214 -0.56 -13.38 9.81
N VAL A 215 -0.71 -12.62 10.89
CA VAL A 215 0.39 -11.94 11.58
C VAL A 215 0.49 -12.50 12.98
N PHE A 216 1.67 -12.98 13.35
CA PHE A 216 2.00 -13.47 14.68
C PHE A 216 3.15 -12.65 15.26
N LYS A 217 3.32 -12.67 16.57
CA LYS A 217 4.56 -12.20 17.21
C LYS A 217 5.01 -13.19 18.27
N ASP A 218 6.30 -13.17 18.53
CA ASP A 218 6.87 -13.62 19.80
C ASP A 218 7.25 -12.40 20.67
N ASP A 219 8.23 -12.53 21.56
CA ASP A 219 8.71 -11.45 22.41
C ASP A 219 9.49 -10.38 21.64
N ARG A 220 10.16 -10.74 20.55
CA ARG A 220 11.09 -9.86 19.81
C ARG A 220 10.71 -9.63 18.35
N THR A 221 10.03 -10.57 17.72
CA THR A 221 9.85 -10.63 16.27
C THR A 221 8.39 -10.77 15.90
N VAL A 222 7.98 -10.04 14.87
CA VAL A 222 6.69 -10.18 14.20
C VAL A 222 6.88 -10.99 12.92
N TYR A 223 5.99 -11.94 12.69
CA TYR A 223 5.97 -12.84 11.55
C TYR A 223 4.68 -12.64 10.76
N LYS A 224 4.76 -12.26 9.49
CA LYS A 224 3.59 -12.23 8.59
C LYS A 224 3.74 -13.32 7.54
N ILE A 225 2.85 -14.30 7.60
CA ILE A 225 2.78 -15.45 6.70
C ILE A 225 1.64 -15.25 5.71
N PHE A 226 1.95 -15.36 4.42
CA PHE A 226 0.99 -15.14 3.34
C PHE A 226 0.25 -16.43 2.96
N ASN A 227 -1.01 -16.30 2.53
CA ASN A 227 -1.78 -17.44 2.04
C ASN A 227 -1.21 -17.95 0.71
N ASN A 228 -1.14 -19.28 0.53
CA ASN A 228 -0.66 -19.89 -0.70
C ASN A 228 -1.61 -19.58 -1.88
N ASP A 229 -1.16 -18.77 -2.85
CA ASP A 229 -1.91 -18.35 -4.04
C ASP A 229 -0.96 -18.30 -5.25
N ILE A 230 -1.49 -18.39 -6.47
CA ILE A 230 -0.74 -18.39 -7.75
C ILE A 230 0.13 -17.12 -7.91
N SER A 231 -0.17 -16.05 -7.15
CA SER A 231 0.53 -14.76 -7.14
C SER A 231 1.70 -14.66 -6.15
N LEU A 232 2.01 -15.72 -5.37
CA LEU A 232 2.98 -15.61 -4.27
C LEU A 232 4.40 -15.25 -4.73
N LEU A 233 4.81 -15.75 -5.91
CA LEU A 233 6.14 -15.48 -6.46
C LEU A 233 6.32 -14.01 -6.86
N ASN A 234 5.30 -13.40 -7.47
CA ASN A 234 5.32 -11.96 -7.78
C ASN A 234 5.38 -11.12 -6.51
N GLN A 235 4.64 -11.55 -5.47
CA GLN A 235 4.69 -10.88 -4.19
C GLN A 235 6.07 -11.00 -3.52
N TYR A 236 6.73 -12.17 -3.63
CA TYR A 236 8.09 -12.36 -3.15
C TYR A 236 9.08 -11.37 -3.81
N TRP A 237 9.12 -11.33 -5.15
CA TRP A 237 10.04 -10.44 -5.88
C TRP A 237 9.83 -8.96 -5.55
N ARG A 238 8.57 -8.56 -5.35
CA ARG A 238 8.26 -7.19 -4.93
C ARG A 238 8.71 -6.91 -3.50
N LEU A 239 8.49 -7.84 -2.58
CA LEU A 239 8.85 -7.66 -1.17
C LEU A 239 10.35 -7.68 -0.94
N ILE A 240 11.11 -8.52 -1.68
CA ILE A 240 12.57 -8.55 -1.54
C ILE A 240 13.18 -7.23 -2.02
N ALA A 241 12.74 -6.70 -3.17
CA ALA A 241 13.16 -5.38 -3.67
C ALA A 241 12.83 -4.27 -2.66
N LEU A 242 11.59 -4.23 -2.18
CA LEU A 242 11.17 -3.27 -1.14
C LEU A 242 12.03 -3.40 0.13
N SER A 243 12.36 -4.62 0.55
CA SER A 243 13.15 -4.82 1.77
C SER A 243 14.57 -4.26 1.64
N GLU A 244 15.20 -4.38 0.47
CA GLU A 244 16.52 -3.79 0.21
C GLU A 244 16.45 -2.27 0.13
N ASP A 245 15.45 -1.71 -0.56
CA ASP A 245 15.29 -0.26 -0.68
C ASP A 245 15.00 0.40 0.69
N VAL A 246 14.23 -0.27 1.54
CA VAL A 246 13.91 0.21 2.90
C VAL A 246 15.12 0.16 3.83
N LYS A 247 16.08 -0.75 3.65
CA LYS A 247 17.32 -0.78 4.46
C LYS A 247 18.12 0.52 4.32
N ASN A 248 18.04 1.15 3.14
CA ASN A 248 18.68 2.42 2.80
C ASN A 248 17.91 3.65 3.29
N SER A 249 16.75 3.47 3.92
CA SER A 249 16.03 4.57 4.57
C SER A 249 16.76 4.98 5.85
N ILE A 250 16.97 6.29 5.96
CA ILE A 250 17.76 6.91 7.03
C ILE A 250 16.87 7.29 8.22
N VAL A 251 15.55 7.33 8.02
CA VAL A 251 14.58 7.65 9.08
C VAL A 251 13.68 6.46 9.34
N ASN A 252 13.51 6.10 10.63
CA ASN A 252 12.78 4.92 11.10
C ASN A 252 11.24 4.96 10.90
N TYR A 253 10.74 5.65 9.86
CA TYR A 253 9.33 5.60 9.47
C TYR A 253 8.94 4.28 8.80
N LEU A 254 9.88 3.69 8.08
CA LEU A 254 9.71 2.43 7.37
C LEU A 254 10.32 1.31 8.21
N THR A 255 9.47 0.35 8.59
CA THR A 255 9.89 -0.83 9.34
C THR A 255 10.84 -1.66 8.47
N LYS A 256 12.10 -1.80 8.89
CA LYS A 256 13.05 -2.73 8.24
C LYS A 256 12.56 -4.16 8.46
N PHE A 257 12.56 -4.97 7.41
CA PHE A 257 12.02 -6.33 7.44
C PHE A 257 12.84 -7.27 6.56
N ASN A 258 12.76 -8.57 6.86
CA ASN A 258 13.36 -9.63 6.08
C ASN A 258 12.28 -10.42 5.34
N VAL A 259 12.65 -11.02 4.20
CA VAL A 259 11.74 -11.79 3.34
C VAL A 259 12.27 -13.21 3.19
N TYR A 260 11.39 -14.19 3.39
CA TYR A 260 11.70 -15.62 3.27
C TYR A 260 10.74 -16.26 2.30
N TYR A 261 11.28 -16.98 1.30
CA TYR A 261 10.50 -17.72 0.33
C TYR A 261 11.09 -19.12 0.10
N GLU A 262 10.34 -20.15 0.44
CA GLU A 262 10.74 -21.55 0.24
C GLU A 262 9.51 -22.43 0.01
N LYS A 263 9.53 -23.39 -0.93
CA LYS A 263 8.43 -24.36 -1.14
C LYS A 263 7.03 -23.71 -1.24
N ASN A 264 6.91 -22.58 -1.96
CA ASN A 264 5.66 -21.78 -2.07
C ASN A 264 5.12 -21.24 -0.73
N LEU A 265 6.01 -21.02 0.24
CA LEU A 265 5.71 -20.35 1.50
C LEU A 265 6.44 -19.01 1.53
N LEU A 266 5.68 -17.91 1.64
CA LEU A 266 6.21 -16.57 1.79
C LEU A 266 5.96 -16.07 3.21
N ILE A 267 7.02 -15.65 3.89
CA ILE A 267 6.98 -15.08 5.23
C ILE A 267 7.85 -13.82 5.22
N ILE A 268 7.38 -12.76 5.87
CA ILE A 268 8.24 -11.63 6.24
C ILE A 268 8.38 -11.56 7.77
N THR A 269 9.52 -11.06 8.22
CA THR A 269 9.78 -10.81 9.64
C THR A 269 10.30 -9.41 9.89
N TYR A 270 9.95 -8.82 11.04
CA TYR A 270 10.48 -7.54 11.49
C TYR A 270 10.43 -7.44 13.01
N ASP A 271 11.18 -6.51 13.59
CA ASP A 271 11.25 -6.35 15.03
C ASP A 271 9.91 -5.89 15.62
N HIS A 272 9.56 -6.50 16.74
CA HIS A 272 8.40 -6.11 17.52
C HIS A 272 8.69 -4.80 18.26
N PHE A 273 7.79 -3.83 18.10
CA PHE A 273 7.81 -2.60 18.86
C PHE A 273 6.47 -2.38 19.55
N THR A 274 6.52 -1.69 20.70
CA THR A 274 5.29 -1.28 21.38
C THR A 274 4.66 -0.09 20.68
N SER A 275 3.33 -0.07 20.57
CA SER A 275 2.65 0.97 19.79
C SER A 275 1.24 1.29 20.26
N THR A 276 0.72 2.43 19.82
CA THR A 276 -0.69 2.82 19.97
C THR A 276 -1.38 2.98 18.60
N PRO A 277 -2.72 2.90 18.52
CA PRO A 277 -3.44 3.13 17.27
C PRO A 277 -3.24 4.56 16.76
N PHE A 278 -3.00 4.72 15.46
CA PHE A 278 -2.99 6.03 14.82
C PHE A 278 -4.41 6.65 14.83
N LYS A 279 -4.52 7.91 15.27
CA LYS A 279 -5.79 8.64 15.45
C LYS A 279 -5.87 9.95 14.65
N GLY A 280 -4.98 10.15 13.69
CA GLY A 280 -4.83 11.42 12.96
C GLY A 280 -3.75 12.31 13.58
N GLY A 281 -3.50 13.47 12.97
CA GLY A 281 -2.39 14.37 13.31
C GLY A 281 -1.09 14.01 12.57
N TYR A 282 0.05 14.36 13.18
CA TYR A 282 1.40 14.03 12.68
C TYR A 282 1.67 14.54 11.25
N GLU A 283 1.10 15.69 10.85
CA GLU A 283 1.25 16.20 9.47
C GLU A 283 2.72 16.31 9.05
N ALA A 284 3.58 16.85 9.92
CA ALA A 284 5.01 17.01 9.65
C ALA A 284 5.70 15.65 9.44
N ASP A 285 5.44 14.67 10.30
CA ASP A 285 6.02 13.33 10.23
C ASP A 285 5.48 12.54 9.03
N LEU A 286 4.22 12.75 8.67
CA LEU A 286 3.59 12.13 7.50
C LEU A 286 4.11 12.71 6.19
N ILE A 287 4.44 14.01 6.15
CA ILE A 287 5.17 14.62 5.02
C ILE A 287 6.54 13.96 4.88
N LEU A 288 7.26 13.76 5.98
CA LEU A 288 8.57 13.11 5.98
C LEU A 288 8.46 11.64 5.52
N LEU A 289 7.49 10.88 6.02
CA LEU A 289 7.21 9.52 5.56
C LEU A 289 6.90 9.48 4.05
N ALA A 290 6.11 10.43 3.52
CA ALA A 290 5.83 10.50 2.09
C ALA A 290 7.09 10.83 1.26
N LYS A 291 7.96 11.70 1.77
CA LYS A 291 9.26 12.00 1.15
C LYS A 291 10.17 10.78 1.14
N GLU A 292 10.25 10.04 2.25
CA GLU A 292 11.03 8.81 2.34
C GLU A 292 10.53 7.75 1.35
N LEU A 293 9.21 7.53 1.28
CA LEU A 293 8.61 6.62 0.30
C LEU A 293 8.95 7.01 -1.15
N LYS A 294 8.86 8.31 -1.48
CA LYS A 294 9.29 8.82 -2.79
C LYS A 294 10.77 8.53 -3.04
N LYS A 295 11.62 8.78 -2.05
CA LYS A 295 13.08 8.62 -2.14
C LYS A 295 13.49 7.17 -2.37
N VAL A 296 12.88 6.22 -1.65
CA VAL A 296 13.14 4.79 -1.84
C VAL A 296 12.46 4.23 -3.09
N GLY A 297 11.65 5.02 -3.81
CA GLY A 297 11.02 4.59 -5.05
C GLY A 297 9.75 3.76 -4.87
N TRP A 298 9.02 3.91 -3.75
CA TRP A 298 7.83 3.13 -3.43
C TRP A 298 6.60 3.97 -3.11
N VAL A 299 5.42 3.39 -3.34
CA VAL A 299 4.12 3.94 -2.98
C VAL A 299 3.34 2.94 -2.14
N PHE A 300 2.83 3.37 -0.99
CA PHE A 300 1.90 2.60 -0.17
C PHE A 300 0.46 2.92 -0.54
N THR A 301 -0.14 2.09 -1.38
CA THR A 301 -1.46 2.34 -1.99
C THR A 301 -2.63 2.21 -1.01
N ASP A 302 -2.47 1.44 0.08
CA ASP A 302 -3.51 1.21 1.11
C ASP A 302 -3.26 2.05 2.37
N PHE A 303 -2.90 3.32 2.20
CA PHE A 303 -2.72 4.25 3.32
C PHE A 303 -4.06 4.55 4.01
N GLN A 304 -4.21 4.09 5.25
CA GLN A 304 -5.39 4.31 6.10
C GLN A 304 -5.04 4.08 7.57
N PRO A 305 -5.75 4.69 8.55
CA PRO A 305 -5.35 4.66 9.95
C PRO A 305 -5.12 3.27 10.56
N LYS A 306 -5.90 2.25 10.19
CA LYS A 306 -5.71 0.88 10.71
C LYS A 306 -4.40 0.21 10.27
N ASN A 307 -3.77 0.70 9.21
CA ASN A 307 -2.50 0.17 8.68
C ASN A 307 -1.30 0.95 9.24
N ILE A 308 -1.54 1.93 10.13
CA ILE A 308 -0.53 2.79 10.76
C ILE A 308 -0.61 2.65 12.28
N ARG A 309 0.54 2.68 12.94
CA ARG A 309 0.68 2.66 14.40
C ARG A 309 1.64 3.76 14.84
N ILE A 310 1.44 4.33 16.02
CA ILE A 310 2.45 5.21 16.63
C ILE A 310 3.41 4.33 17.42
N ASN A 311 4.67 4.28 17.00
CA ASN A 311 5.73 3.59 17.73
C ASN A 311 6.03 4.36 19.03
N LYS A 312 5.98 3.70 20.18
CA LYS A 312 6.21 4.36 21.48
C LYS A 312 7.69 4.72 21.73
N GLU A 313 8.61 4.06 21.04
CA GLU A 313 10.06 4.29 21.20
C GLU A 313 10.53 5.48 20.39
N THR A 314 10.02 5.63 19.16
CA THR A 314 10.39 6.73 18.26
C THR A 314 9.40 7.90 18.28
N GLU A 315 8.19 7.68 18.81
CA GLU A 315 7.04 8.59 18.74
C GLU A 315 6.55 8.89 17.31
N LEU A 316 6.93 8.06 16.33
CA LEU A 316 6.62 8.28 14.92
C LEU A 316 5.45 7.42 14.41
N PRO A 317 4.70 7.90 13.39
CA PRO A 317 3.78 7.05 12.63
C PRO A 317 4.55 6.02 11.78
N THR A 318 4.23 4.74 11.98
CA THR A 318 4.89 3.60 11.35
C THR A 318 3.89 2.74 10.59
N ILE A 319 4.23 2.37 9.35
CA ILE A 319 3.43 1.45 8.52
C ILE A 319 3.60 0.02 9.02
N ILE A 320 2.49 -0.68 9.28
CA ILE A 320 2.48 -2.07 9.74
C ILE A 320 1.93 -3.07 8.73
N ASP A 321 1.24 -2.61 7.67
CA ASP A 321 0.73 -3.50 6.62
C ASP A 321 1.74 -3.66 5.48
N ILE A 322 2.80 -4.42 5.73
CA ILE A 322 3.81 -4.72 4.70
C ILE A 322 3.31 -5.86 3.82
N GLY A 323 3.19 -5.64 2.51
CA GLY A 323 2.57 -6.60 1.61
C GLY A 323 2.39 -6.08 0.19
N ASP A 324 1.37 -6.57 -0.47
CA ASP A 324 0.97 -6.19 -1.83
C ASP A 324 0.42 -4.77 -1.98
N SER A 325 0.18 -4.07 -0.88
CA SER A 325 -0.20 -2.66 -0.86
C SER A 325 0.95 -1.74 -1.28
N PHE A 326 2.20 -2.21 -1.25
CA PHE A 326 3.35 -1.48 -1.79
C PHE A 326 3.46 -1.71 -3.29
N GLU A 327 3.63 -0.62 -4.04
CA GLU A 327 3.85 -0.63 -5.48
C GLU A 327 5.07 0.24 -5.84
N PRO A 328 5.79 -0.06 -6.92
CA PRO A 328 6.82 0.83 -7.44
C PRO A 328 6.29 2.24 -7.69
N TYR A 329 7.17 3.23 -7.53
CA TYR A 329 6.79 4.62 -7.68
C TYR A 329 6.21 4.93 -9.06
N SER A 330 5.10 5.64 -9.04
CA SER A 330 4.61 6.41 -10.19
C SER A 330 4.01 7.71 -9.68
N SER A 331 4.14 8.78 -10.45
CA SER A 331 3.60 10.10 -10.09
C SER A 331 2.09 10.06 -9.78
N ILE A 332 1.34 9.24 -10.54
CA ILE A 332 -0.11 9.05 -10.38
C ILE A 332 -0.44 8.32 -9.08
N LEU A 333 0.22 7.19 -8.80
CA LEU A 333 -0.02 6.44 -7.55
C LEU A 333 0.46 7.22 -6.33
N PHE A 334 1.59 7.92 -6.46
CA PHE A 334 2.15 8.75 -5.39
C PHE A 334 1.18 9.87 -5.00
N ARG A 335 0.62 10.59 -5.97
CA ARG A 335 -0.38 11.64 -5.69
C ARG A 335 -1.66 11.06 -5.07
N LYS A 336 -2.09 9.86 -5.48
CA LYS A 336 -3.20 9.13 -4.81
C LYS A 336 -2.88 8.81 -3.35
N MET A 337 -1.67 8.29 -3.08
CA MET A 337 -1.22 8.02 -1.71
C MET A 337 -1.18 9.30 -0.88
N CYS A 338 -0.62 10.40 -1.39
CA CYS A 338 -0.57 11.67 -0.66
C CYS A 338 -1.96 12.21 -0.29
N ARG A 339 -2.98 12.02 -1.15
CA ARG A 339 -4.37 12.35 -0.79
C ARG A 339 -4.86 11.54 0.40
N LYS A 340 -4.58 10.23 0.42
CA LYS A 340 -4.95 9.36 1.55
C LYS A 340 -4.20 9.71 2.82
N ILE A 341 -2.91 10.05 2.72
CA ILE A 341 -2.10 10.54 3.84
C ILE A 341 -2.73 11.81 4.43
N PHE A 342 -2.99 12.81 3.58
CA PHE A 342 -3.59 14.07 3.99
C PHE A 342 -4.96 13.89 4.65
N VAL A 343 -5.85 13.10 4.05
CA VAL A 343 -7.15 12.82 4.65
C VAL A 343 -7.00 12.09 5.99
N SER A 344 -6.05 11.16 6.09
CA SER A 344 -5.76 10.44 7.33
C SER A 344 -5.13 11.34 8.41
N SER A 345 -4.42 12.40 8.03
CA SER A 345 -3.83 13.37 8.99
C SER A 345 -4.87 14.30 9.58
N LEU A 346 -5.95 14.63 8.86
CA LEU A 346 -7.01 15.49 9.36
C LEU A 346 -7.76 14.87 10.54
N VAL A 347 -8.19 13.61 10.44
CA VAL A 347 -8.94 12.91 11.49
C VAL A 347 -8.74 11.39 11.34
N GLY A 348 -8.26 10.69 12.37
CA GLY A 348 -8.08 9.23 12.30
C GLY A 348 -9.31 8.41 12.67
N LYS A 349 -10.40 9.04 13.11
CA LYS A 349 -11.69 8.39 13.38
C LYS A 349 -12.83 9.12 12.66
N PHE A 350 -13.00 8.79 11.39
CA PHE A 350 -14.29 8.95 10.73
C PHE A 350 -15.07 7.64 10.84
N ASP A 351 -16.37 7.72 11.12
CA ASP A 351 -17.25 6.55 11.20
C ASP A 351 -17.25 5.75 9.88
N ASN A 352 -17.02 6.43 8.75
CA ASN A 352 -16.87 5.80 7.43
C ASN A 352 -15.61 6.25 6.67
N ILE A 353 -14.45 6.25 7.35
CA ILE A 353 -13.17 6.67 6.73
C ILE A 353 -12.86 5.96 5.42
N LYS A 354 -13.27 4.69 5.29
CA LYS A 354 -13.04 3.90 4.08
C LYS A 354 -13.73 4.51 2.86
N SER A 355 -14.97 4.98 3.01
CA SER A 355 -15.70 5.65 1.92
C SER A 355 -14.99 6.93 1.48
N VAL A 356 -14.61 7.76 2.45
CA VAL A 356 -13.87 9.02 2.21
C VAL A 356 -12.55 8.75 1.48
N LEU A 357 -11.76 7.80 1.96
CA LEU A 357 -10.49 7.42 1.31
C LEU A 357 -10.71 6.79 -0.06
N THR A 358 -11.83 6.11 -0.29
CA THR A 358 -12.14 5.51 -1.60
C THR A 358 -12.42 6.58 -2.65
N GLU A 359 -13.15 7.63 -2.29
CA GLU A 359 -13.39 8.78 -3.18
C GLU A 359 -12.07 9.42 -3.65
N THR A 360 -11.10 9.52 -2.73
CA THR A 360 -9.78 10.11 -3.03
C THR A 360 -8.96 9.32 -4.05
N ASN A 361 -9.38 8.11 -4.45
CA ASN A 361 -8.69 7.38 -5.52
C ASN A 361 -8.95 7.99 -6.91
N SER A 362 -10.15 8.54 -7.12
CA SER A 362 -10.64 8.93 -8.45
C SER A 362 -10.95 10.41 -8.57
N ASN A 363 -10.99 11.15 -7.45
CA ASN A 363 -11.41 12.54 -7.41
C ASN A 363 -10.53 13.37 -6.45
N GLU A 364 -10.22 14.62 -6.82
CA GLU A 364 -9.54 15.60 -5.96
C GLU A 364 -10.49 16.64 -5.37
N LYS A 365 -11.81 16.43 -5.47
CA LYS A 365 -12.82 17.32 -4.92
C LYS A 365 -13.13 17.08 -3.43
N PHE A 366 -12.68 15.98 -2.83
CA PHE A 366 -12.85 15.71 -1.39
C PHE A 366 -14.29 15.89 -0.85
N LEU A 367 -15.31 15.50 -1.61
CA LEU A 367 -16.71 15.80 -1.30
C LEU A 367 -17.20 15.08 -0.04
N GLY A 368 -16.72 13.86 0.20
CA GLY A 368 -17.05 13.03 1.36
C GLY A 368 -16.60 13.63 2.70
N LEU A 369 -15.70 14.63 2.68
CA LEU A 369 -15.33 15.35 3.91
C LEU A 369 -16.39 16.38 4.34
N ARG A 370 -17.36 16.72 3.48
CA ARG A 370 -18.50 17.60 3.85
C ARG A 370 -19.31 17.07 5.02
N GLU A 371 -19.51 15.75 5.06
CA GLU A 371 -20.25 15.06 6.13
C GLU A 371 -19.60 15.26 7.51
N TYR A 372 -18.32 15.63 7.53
CA TYR A 372 -17.53 15.86 8.74
C TYR A 372 -17.25 17.36 8.98
N GLY A 373 -17.99 18.25 8.33
CA GLY A 373 -17.91 19.70 8.53
C GLY A 373 -16.78 20.40 7.77
N TYR A 374 -16.08 19.72 6.85
CA TYR A 374 -15.03 20.34 6.06
C TYR A 374 -15.58 20.96 4.76
N ASN A 375 -15.09 22.16 4.44
CA ASN A 375 -15.34 22.80 3.14
C ASN A 375 -14.38 22.23 2.07
N PRO A 376 -14.89 21.61 0.98
CA PRO A 376 -14.04 20.96 -0.02
C PRO A 376 -13.03 21.83 -0.74
N ASP A 377 -13.38 23.07 -1.07
CA ASP A 377 -12.47 23.98 -1.79
C ASP A 377 -11.29 24.37 -0.89
N THR A 378 -11.58 24.59 0.40
CA THR A 378 -10.56 24.83 1.42
C THR A 378 -9.67 23.60 1.62
N VAL A 379 -10.26 22.41 1.69
CA VAL A 379 -9.52 21.13 1.79
C VAL A 379 -8.63 20.91 0.59
N LYS A 380 -9.12 21.18 -0.62
CA LYS A 380 -8.33 21.05 -1.85
C LYS A 380 -7.12 22.00 -1.83
N LYS A 381 -7.33 23.27 -1.47
CA LYS A 381 -6.24 24.24 -1.32
C LYS A 381 -5.21 23.77 -0.28
N ASN A 382 -5.66 23.26 0.86
CA ASN A 382 -4.78 22.73 1.91
C ASN A 382 -4.02 21.48 1.46
N PHE A 383 -4.67 20.59 0.69
CA PHE A 383 -4.01 19.44 0.08
C PHE A 383 -2.93 19.86 -0.90
N ASP A 384 -3.18 20.87 -1.74
CA ASP A 384 -2.17 21.33 -2.69
C ASP A 384 -0.95 21.93 -1.98
N LEU A 385 -1.15 22.66 -0.88
CA LEU A 385 -0.04 23.12 0.00
C LEU A 385 0.68 21.94 0.68
N PHE A 386 -0.06 20.95 1.17
CA PHE A 386 0.50 19.74 1.76
C PHE A 386 1.35 18.95 0.74
N PHE A 387 0.84 18.80 -0.48
CA PHE A 387 1.54 18.12 -1.57
C PHE A 387 2.76 18.91 -2.02
N GLU A 388 2.66 20.24 -2.10
CA GLU A 388 3.79 21.13 -2.38
C GLU A 388 4.93 20.91 -1.38
N LYS A 389 4.64 20.79 -0.07
CA LYS A 389 5.64 20.48 0.96
C LYS A 389 6.34 19.13 0.76
N ILE A 390 5.67 18.15 0.16
CA ILE A 390 6.23 16.83 -0.14
C ILE A 390 7.09 16.89 -1.42
N THR A 391 6.62 17.61 -2.44
CA THR A 391 7.30 17.67 -3.74
C THR A 391 8.47 18.65 -3.78
N ILE A 392 8.37 19.75 -3.04
CA ILE A 392 9.48 20.70 -2.89
C ILE A 392 10.44 20.12 -1.86
N LEU A 393 11.61 19.75 -2.35
CA LEU A 393 12.71 19.31 -1.52
C LEU A 393 13.42 20.54 -0.94
N ASP A 394 13.88 20.41 0.29
CA ASP A 394 14.77 21.35 0.96
C ASP A 394 16.17 20.71 1.07
N LYS A 395 17.20 21.51 1.40
CA LYS A 395 18.58 20.99 1.56
C LYS A 395 18.60 19.80 2.51
N LYS A 396 17.82 19.84 3.59
CA LYS A 396 17.75 18.80 4.61
C LYS A 396 17.12 17.49 4.14
N ASP A 397 16.33 17.52 3.06
CA ASP A 397 15.71 16.32 2.51
C ASP A 397 16.69 15.55 1.59
N VAL A 398 17.75 16.21 1.13
CA VAL A 398 18.69 15.68 0.13
C VAL A 398 20.11 15.53 0.71
N LEU A 399 20.63 16.57 1.36
CA LEU A 399 22.00 16.61 1.89
C LEU A 399 22.15 15.89 3.23
N ASN A 400 21.33 16.24 4.24
CA ASN A 400 21.46 15.67 5.58
C ASN A 400 21.41 14.13 5.60
N PRO A 401 20.54 13.45 4.82
CA PRO A 401 20.52 12.01 4.82
C PRO A 401 21.85 11.41 4.35
N LEU A 402 22.49 12.01 3.34
CA LEU A 402 23.77 11.54 2.83
C LEU A 402 24.90 11.75 3.85
N LEU A 403 24.90 12.90 4.55
CA LEU A 403 25.81 13.16 5.66
C LEU A 403 25.64 12.14 6.79
N LEU A 404 24.41 11.85 7.20
CA LEU A 404 24.13 10.85 8.24
C LEU A 404 24.59 9.46 7.82
N LYS A 405 24.38 9.08 6.56
CA LYS A 405 24.84 7.80 6.01
C LYS A 405 26.37 7.69 6.13
N ILE A 406 27.12 8.69 5.68
CA ILE A 406 28.60 8.70 5.77
C ILE A 406 29.05 8.59 7.24
N ILE A 407 28.39 9.32 8.15
CA ILE A 407 28.69 9.26 9.59
C ILE A 407 28.43 7.84 10.14
N GLN A 408 27.33 7.21 9.74
CA GLN A 408 26.97 5.85 10.21
C GLN A 408 27.86 4.75 9.62
N GLU A 409 28.32 4.92 8.38
CA GLU A 409 29.24 3.97 7.71
C GLU A 409 30.68 4.10 8.25
N THR A 410 30.99 5.21 8.93
CA THR A 410 32.27 5.44 9.59
C THR A 410 32.18 5.05 11.07
N SER A 411 32.53 3.80 11.40
CA SER A 411 32.26 3.19 12.72
C SER A 411 32.87 3.91 13.92
N ASP A 412 33.92 4.69 13.70
CA ASP A 412 34.78 5.22 14.77
C ASP A 412 34.41 6.67 15.17
N ILE A 413 33.26 7.18 14.70
CA ILE A 413 32.75 8.51 15.08
C ILE A 413 31.83 8.40 16.30
N HIS A 414 32.29 8.86 17.47
CA HIS A 414 31.52 8.89 18.71
C HIS A 414 31.25 10.32 19.21
N THR A 415 32.10 11.25 18.82
CA THR A 415 32.04 12.68 19.13
C THR A 415 32.10 13.50 17.85
N LEU A 416 31.23 14.51 17.73
CA LEU A 416 31.16 15.35 16.54
C LEU A 416 30.97 16.83 16.88
N PHE A 417 31.72 17.68 16.18
CA PHE A 417 31.59 19.14 16.25
C PHE A 417 30.91 19.69 14.98
N ASP A 418 29.71 20.25 15.12
CA ASP A 418 28.94 20.85 14.00
C ASP A 418 29.31 22.34 13.85
N TYR A 419 30.25 22.63 12.95
CA TYR A 419 30.81 23.96 12.73
C TYR A 419 29.99 24.73 11.69
N GLY A 420 29.39 25.85 12.10
CA GLY A 420 28.41 26.59 11.29
C GLY A 420 27.06 25.87 11.25
N SER A 421 26.57 25.44 12.41
CA SER A 421 25.41 24.55 12.58
C SER A 421 24.08 25.14 12.09
N GLY A 422 24.00 26.46 11.88
CA GLY A 422 22.83 27.16 11.36
C GLY A 422 21.59 26.93 12.22
N SER A 423 20.57 26.26 11.66
CA SER A 423 19.36 25.90 12.40
C SER A 423 19.56 24.81 13.45
N GLY A 424 20.65 24.06 13.42
CA GLY A 424 20.93 22.93 14.32
C GLY A 424 20.19 21.63 13.97
N ASP A 425 19.50 21.58 12.82
CA ASP A 425 18.74 20.40 12.39
C ASP A 425 19.64 19.17 12.12
N MET A 426 20.86 19.41 11.65
CA MET A 426 21.84 18.34 11.45
C MET A 426 22.39 17.82 12.78
N ALA A 427 22.85 18.70 13.68
CA ALA A 427 23.21 18.33 15.04
C ALA A 427 22.12 17.51 15.76
N SER A 428 20.85 17.92 15.61
CA SER A 428 19.70 17.19 16.17
C SER A 428 19.56 15.78 15.61
N SER A 429 19.82 15.62 14.30
CA SER A 429 19.74 14.33 13.62
C SER A 429 20.90 13.41 14.01
N ILE A 430 22.12 13.95 14.14
CA ILE A 430 23.30 13.20 14.56
C ILE A 430 23.16 12.72 16.00
N LYS A 431 22.66 13.57 16.92
CA LYS A 431 22.40 13.19 18.31
C LYS A 431 21.47 11.96 18.42
N LYS A 432 20.49 11.83 17.53
CA LYS A 432 19.57 10.67 17.50
C LYS A 432 20.28 9.35 17.14
N LEU A 433 21.48 9.41 16.56
CA LEU A 433 22.34 8.25 16.32
C LEU A 433 23.12 7.81 17.57
N GLY A 434 23.01 8.54 18.69
CA GLY A 434 23.76 8.26 19.91
C GLY A 434 25.15 8.89 19.97
N ILE A 435 25.51 9.72 18.97
CA ILE A 435 26.78 10.44 18.90
C ILE A 435 26.71 11.70 19.81
N LYS A 436 27.77 11.97 20.57
CA LYS A 436 27.89 13.23 21.34
C LYS A 436 28.15 14.38 20.37
N VAL A 437 27.25 15.36 20.33
CA VAL A 437 27.36 16.50 19.41
C VAL A 437 27.46 17.81 20.16
N ILE A 438 28.45 18.62 19.78
CA ILE A 438 28.57 20.02 20.15
C ILE A 438 28.38 20.86 18.87
N ALA A 439 27.60 21.92 18.96
CA ALA A 439 27.29 22.78 17.82
C ALA A 439 27.87 24.19 18.01
N TYR A 440 28.31 24.81 16.92
CA TYR A 440 28.83 26.17 16.89
C TYR A 440 28.28 26.91 15.68
N ASP A 441 27.84 28.15 15.86
CA ASP A 441 27.56 29.04 14.74
C ASP A 441 28.02 30.47 15.10
N PRO A 442 28.75 31.18 14.20
CA PRO A 442 29.15 32.56 14.45
C PRO A 442 27.95 33.53 14.55
N ASP A 443 26.78 33.19 13.99
CA ASP A 443 25.54 33.96 14.11
C ASP A 443 24.67 33.43 15.26
N ILE A 444 24.85 34.01 16.44
CA ILE A 444 24.10 33.66 17.66
C ILE A 444 22.57 33.80 17.49
N SER A 445 22.12 34.65 16.55
CA SER A 445 20.67 34.85 16.32
C SER A 445 19.99 33.59 15.78
N LEU A 446 20.73 32.75 15.06
CA LEU A 446 20.23 31.46 14.57
C LEU A 446 20.03 30.49 15.72
N TYR A 447 20.99 30.38 16.64
CA TYR A 447 20.83 29.60 17.86
C TYR A 447 19.62 30.06 18.66
N GLU A 448 19.51 31.35 18.97
CA GLU A 448 18.41 31.90 19.76
C GLU A 448 17.04 31.61 19.14
N LYS A 449 16.95 31.69 17.82
CA LYS A 449 15.74 31.38 17.07
C LYS A 449 15.33 29.91 17.15
N TYR A 450 16.30 28.99 17.15
CA TYR A 450 16.04 27.55 17.05
C TYR A 450 16.30 26.76 18.34
N LYS A 451 16.71 27.42 19.44
CA LYS A 451 17.15 26.77 20.69
C LYS A 451 16.17 25.75 21.28
N ASN A 452 14.87 26.08 21.22
CA ASN A 452 13.80 25.24 21.76
C ASN A 452 13.33 24.14 20.78
N THR A 453 13.83 24.15 19.55
CA THR A 453 13.46 23.21 18.49
C THR A 453 14.58 22.21 18.24
N TYR A 454 15.54 22.57 17.39
CA TYR A 454 16.59 21.67 16.96
C TYR A 454 17.73 21.52 17.97
N TYR A 455 18.10 22.60 18.69
CA TYR A 455 19.17 22.55 19.70
C TYR A 455 18.72 21.97 21.06
N ARG A 456 17.51 21.41 21.17
CA ARG A 456 17.01 20.89 22.45
C ARG A 456 17.91 19.76 22.97
N GLY A 457 18.62 20.06 24.06
CA GLY A 457 19.59 19.14 24.67
C GLY A 457 20.87 18.94 23.83
N ILE A 458 21.18 19.85 22.91
CA ILE A 458 22.45 19.92 22.21
C ILE A 458 23.27 21.02 22.86
N GLU A 459 24.53 20.72 23.14
CA GLU A 459 25.47 21.73 23.64
C GLU A 459 25.81 22.71 22.52
N PHE A 460 25.77 24.01 22.81
CA PHE A 460 26.07 25.06 21.84
C PHE A 460 27.19 25.95 22.38
N ILE A 461 28.21 26.20 21.55
CA ILE A 461 29.36 27.03 21.86
C ILE A 461 29.20 28.37 21.15
N SER A 462 29.38 29.47 21.89
CA SER A 462 29.40 30.82 21.33
C SER A 462 30.77 31.18 20.75
N LYS A 463 30.81 32.23 19.92
CA LYS A 463 32.07 32.76 19.37
C LYS A 463 33.10 33.11 20.46
N ASP A 464 32.67 33.61 21.60
CA ASP A 464 33.56 33.94 22.72
C ASP A 464 34.16 32.68 23.36
N SER A 465 33.34 31.63 23.51
CA SER A 465 33.73 30.35 24.12
C SER A 465 34.56 29.48 23.19
N MET A 466 34.48 29.71 21.86
CA MET A 466 35.26 28.98 20.85
C MET A 466 36.77 29.10 21.08
N LYS A 467 37.24 30.29 21.51
CA LYS A 467 38.66 30.52 21.80
C LYS A 467 39.15 29.68 22.97
N ASP A 468 38.30 29.49 23.98
CA ASP A 468 38.65 28.69 25.16
C ASP A 468 38.64 27.20 24.84
N LEU A 469 37.70 26.74 24.00
CA LEU A 469 37.71 25.39 23.46
C LEU A 469 39.00 25.09 22.69
N LEU A 470 39.38 25.95 21.74
CA LEU A 470 40.60 25.78 20.96
C LEU A 470 41.87 25.75 21.84
N LYS A 471 41.92 26.57 22.90
CA LYS A 471 43.02 26.56 23.88
C LYS A 471 43.06 25.31 24.75
N SER A 472 41.90 24.70 25.01
CA SER A 472 41.81 23.49 25.84
C SER A 472 42.46 22.27 25.18
N GLY A 473 42.55 22.27 23.85
CA GLY A 473 43.02 21.12 23.07
C GLY A 473 42.02 19.96 22.98
N GLU A 474 40.76 20.18 23.39
CA GLU A 474 39.69 19.19 23.18
C GLU A 474 39.51 18.92 21.68
N LYS A 475 39.42 17.63 21.33
CA LYS A 475 39.25 17.15 19.96
C LYS A 475 38.01 16.28 19.82
N PHE A 476 37.50 16.22 18.60
CA PHE A 476 36.32 15.46 18.21
C PHE A 476 36.69 14.50 17.09
N ASP A 477 36.10 13.29 17.11
CA ASP A 477 36.34 12.25 16.10
C ASP A 477 36.03 12.77 14.69
N CYS A 478 35.03 13.65 14.57
CA CYS A 478 34.68 14.31 13.33
C CYS A 478 34.30 15.78 13.53
N VAL A 479 34.77 16.66 12.64
CA VAL A 479 34.27 18.04 12.52
C VAL A 479 33.44 18.17 11.24
N LEU A 480 32.21 18.65 11.34
CA LEU A 480 31.27 18.80 10.23
C LEU A 480 31.19 20.26 9.78
N LEU A 481 31.39 20.51 8.49
CA LEU A 481 31.12 21.79 7.82
C LEU A 481 30.07 21.60 6.73
N SER A 482 28.83 22.00 7.00
CA SER A 482 27.72 21.84 6.04
C SER A 482 27.34 23.17 5.36
N LEU A 483 27.77 23.35 4.11
CA LEU A 483 27.51 24.52 3.26
C LEU A 483 28.09 25.86 3.76
N VAL A 484 29.00 25.82 4.73
CA VAL A 484 29.68 27.00 5.29
C VAL A 484 30.54 27.68 4.22
N LEU A 485 31.35 26.92 3.48
CA LEU A 485 32.29 27.46 2.50
C LEU A 485 31.62 28.11 1.28
N CYS A 486 30.36 27.79 1.03
CA CYS A 486 29.59 28.39 -0.07
C CYS A 486 28.95 29.72 0.31
N HIS A 487 28.87 30.02 1.60
CA HIS A 487 28.32 31.27 2.10
C HIS A 487 29.18 32.46 1.64
N PRO A 488 28.60 33.67 1.50
CA PRO A 488 29.39 34.85 1.13
C PRO A 488 30.57 35.12 2.06
N LEU A 489 30.41 34.88 3.36
CA LEU A 489 31.37 35.15 4.45
C LEU A 489 31.81 36.62 4.56
N HIS A 490 32.34 37.21 3.49
CA HIS A 490 32.68 38.62 3.38
C HIS A 490 32.60 39.08 1.90
N PRO A 491 32.16 40.33 1.60
CA PRO A 491 32.09 40.83 0.23
C PRO A 491 33.46 41.00 -0.43
N ASP A 492 34.48 41.39 0.33
CA ASP A 492 35.86 41.49 -0.15
C ASP A 492 36.53 40.10 -0.23
N GLU A 493 36.93 39.73 -1.44
CA GLU A 493 38.29 39.24 -1.71
C GLU A 493 39.09 38.52 -0.60
N ILE A 494 40.03 39.32 -0.12
CA ILE A 494 41.14 39.00 0.76
C ILE A 494 40.61 38.66 2.14
N GLU A 495 39.66 39.45 2.64
CA GLU A 495 39.00 39.21 3.93
C GLU A 495 38.25 37.87 3.95
N ARG A 496 37.57 37.51 2.86
CA ARG A 496 36.87 36.22 2.75
C ARG A 496 37.86 35.06 2.78
N ASN A 497 38.97 35.14 2.05
CA ASN A 497 40.01 34.12 2.08
C ASN A 497 40.63 34.00 3.49
N SER A 498 40.89 35.12 4.17
CA SER A 498 41.34 35.12 5.57
C SER A 498 40.36 34.42 6.52
N ILE A 499 39.06 34.63 6.35
CA ILE A 499 38.04 33.91 7.12
C ILE A 499 38.08 32.40 6.82
N ILE A 500 38.23 32.01 5.55
CA ILE A 500 38.33 30.59 5.15
C ILE A 500 39.57 29.95 5.79
N GLU A 501 40.72 30.60 5.76
CA GLU A 501 41.95 30.12 6.42
C GLU A 501 41.73 29.92 7.94
N ASN A 502 41.09 30.87 8.62
CA ASN A 502 40.77 30.71 10.05
C ASN A 502 39.83 29.54 10.31
N ILE A 503 38.82 29.34 9.47
CA ILE A 503 37.92 28.18 9.56
C ILE A 503 38.72 26.88 9.42
N PHE A 504 39.66 26.81 8.48
CA PHE A 504 40.48 25.61 8.29
C PHE A 504 41.43 25.33 9.46
N ASN A 505 42.01 26.37 10.06
CA ASN A 505 42.80 26.24 11.27
C ASN A 505 41.96 25.72 12.45
N ASP A 506 40.74 26.22 12.63
CA ASP A 506 39.85 25.77 13.70
C ASP A 506 39.47 24.30 13.54
N ILE A 507 39.05 23.89 12.33
CA ILE A 507 38.50 22.54 12.11
C ILE A 507 39.59 21.46 12.13
N THR A 508 40.81 21.80 11.70
CA THR A 508 41.98 20.90 11.80
C THR A 508 42.44 20.77 13.25
N SER A 509 42.38 21.86 14.02
CA SER A 509 42.72 21.82 15.46
C SER A 509 41.70 21.01 16.26
N LEU A 510 40.41 21.11 15.93
CA LEU A 510 39.32 20.41 16.61
C LEU A 510 39.15 18.95 16.18
N SER A 511 39.63 18.56 15.01
CA SER A 511 39.51 17.18 14.53
C SER A 511 40.61 16.28 15.10
N SER A 512 40.25 15.08 15.56
CA SER A 512 41.21 14.01 15.84
C SER A 512 41.45 13.11 14.64
N ASN A 513 40.41 12.82 13.84
CA ASN A 513 40.48 11.86 12.74
C ASN A 513 39.88 12.45 11.45
N TYR A 514 38.60 12.85 11.49
CA TYR A 514 37.83 13.15 10.29
C TYR A 514 37.36 14.60 10.19
N ILE A 515 37.29 15.11 8.96
CA ILE A 515 36.55 16.33 8.64
C ILE A 515 35.55 16.00 7.54
N LEU A 516 34.29 16.32 7.77
CA LEU A 516 33.21 16.11 6.81
C LEU A 516 32.77 17.45 6.25
N ILE A 517 33.04 17.70 4.97
CA ILE A 517 32.72 18.98 4.32
C ILE A 517 31.66 18.77 3.23
N ALA A 518 30.53 19.46 3.33
CA ALA A 518 29.56 19.56 2.26
C ALA A 518 29.57 20.96 1.64
N ILE A 519 29.62 21.01 0.31
CA ILE A 519 29.57 22.24 -0.48
C ILE A 519 28.51 22.13 -1.59
N CYS A 520 28.11 23.27 -2.13
CA CYS A 520 27.39 23.32 -3.41
C CYS A 520 28.28 22.68 -4.48
N ASN A 521 27.72 21.79 -5.29
CA ASN A 521 28.51 21.01 -6.23
C ASN A 521 29.06 21.92 -7.35
N PRO A 522 30.39 22.15 -7.40
CA PRO A 522 30.97 23.09 -8.36
C PRO A 522 30.88 22.54 -9.79
N LEU A 523 30.75 21.23 -9.99
CA LEU A 523 30.63 20.61 -11.33
C LEU A 523 29.29 20.91 -12.02
N TYR A 524 28.26 21.26 -11.25
CA TYR A 524 26.90 21.50 -11.73
C TYR A 524 26.45 22.96 -11.57
N THR A 525 27.39 23.89 -11.39
CA THR A 525 27.09 25.31 -11.22
C THR A 525 26.34 25.92 -12.41
N ILE A 526 26.75 25.56 -13.64
CA ILE A 526 26.13 26.05 -14.88
C ILE A 526 24.73 25.48 -15.13
N LYS A 527 24.33 24.44 -14.40
CA LYS A 527 22.97 23.89 -14.47
C LYS A 527 22.06 24.71 -13.56
N LEU A 528 21.29 25.58 -14.20
CA LEU A 528 20.58 26.69 -13.53
C LEU A 528 19.37 26.25 -12.73
N GLU A 529 18.74 25.11 -13.03
CA GLU A 529 17.54 24.68 -12.32
C GLU A 529 17.67 23.27 -11.74
N SER A 530 17.26 23.11 -10.48
CA SER A 530 17.14 21.83 -9.78
C SER A 530 15.82 21.74 -9.02
N THR A 531 15.57 20.61 -8.36
CA THR A 531 14.43 20.44 -7.46
C THR A 531 14.50 21.32 -6.20
N LEU A 532 15.70 21.75 -5.80
CA LEU A 532 15.94 22.57 -4.61
C LEU A 532 15.96 24.07 -4.90
N GLN A 533 16.49 24.46 -6.06
CA GLN A 533 16.85 25.87 -6.31
C GLN A 533 16.86 26.23 -7.80
N ARG A 534 16.78 27.53 -8.06
CA ARG A 534 17.09 28.13 -9.36
C ARG A 534 18.25 29.11 -9.18
N LYS A 535 19.31 28.96 -9.96
CA LYS A 535 20.52 29.77 -9.95
C LYS A 535 20.45 30.82 -11.06
N LYS A 536 20.99 31.99 -10.80
CA LYS A 536 21.22 33.05 -11.78
C LYS A 536 22.69 33.45 -11.72
N LEU A 537 23.37 33.26 -12.84
CA LEU A 537 24.78 33.60 -13.01
C LEU A 537 24.91 35.07 -13.44
N LEU A 538 26.00 35.72 -13.04
CA LEU A 538 26.35 37.06 -13.51
C LEU A 538 26.80 37.01 -14.98
N HIS A 539 26.70 38.14 -15.69
CA HIS A 539 27.06 38.23 -17.11
C HIS A 539 28.52 37.84 -17.39
N ASN A 540 29.43 38.11 -16.44
CA ASN A 540 30.86 37.83 -16.51
C ASN A 540 31.26 36.56 -15.75
N PHE A 541 30.34 35.60 -15.56
CA PHE A 541 30.62 34.38 -14.83
C PHE A 541 31.76 33.57 -15.49
N ASP A 542 32.78 33.25 -14.71
CA ASP A 542 33.89 32.37 -15.11
C ASP A 542 33.94 31.11 -14.24
N TYR A 543 33.75 29.95 -14.87
CA TYR A 543 33.75 28.69 -14.15
C TYR A 543 35.07 28.40 -13.42
N PHE A 544 36.20 28.83 -13.98
CA PHE A 544 37.52 28.50 -13.45
C PHE A 544 37.98 29.45 -12.34
N ASN A 545 37.18 30.47 -12.02
CA ASN A 545 37.48 31.45 -10.99
C ASN A 545 36.33 31.57 -9.99
N GLU A 546 36.60 32.19 -8.85
CA GLU A 546 35.59 32.43 -7.85
C GLU A 546 34.53 33.42 -8.37
N ASN A 547 33.25 33.06 -8.25
CA ASN A 547 32.16 33.87 -8.76
C ASN A 547 30.96 33.89 -7.81
N LYS A 548 30.40 35.08 -7.58
CA LYS A 548 29.15 35.23 -6.84
C LYS A 548 27.96 34.76 -7.68
N ILE A 549 27.07 34.00 -7.07
CA ILE A 549 25.87 33.42 -7.69
C ILE A 549 24.65 33.81 -6.87
N GLU A 550 23.58 34.22 -7.55
CA GLU A 550 22.27 34.41 -6.96
C GLU A 550 21.46 33.09 -7.04
N LYS A 551 20.80 32.71 -5.95
CA LYS A 551 20.02 31.48 -5.84
C LYS A 551 18.64 31.76 -5.27
N LEU A 552 17.60 31.39 -5.99
CA LEU A 552 16.23 31.27 -5.49
C LEU A 552 16.06 29.88 -4.89
N VAL A 553 15.90 29.80 -3.56
CA VAL A 553 15.65 28.55 -2.85
C VAL A 553 14.16 28.22 -2.93
N LYS A 554 13.79 27.11 -3.57
CA LYS A 554 12.37 26.77 -3.84
C LYS A 554 11.57 26.54 -2.55
N SER A 555 12.16 25.88 -1.55
CA SER A 555 11.53 25.57 -0.26
C SER A 555 11.11 26.83 0.52
N SER A 556 11.96 27.85 0.54
CA SER A 556 11.73 29.09 1.30
C SER A 556 11.20 30.25 0.44
N LYS A 557 11.26 30.13 -0.89
CA LYS A 557 10.99 31.20 -1.87
C LYS A 557 11.86 32.44 -1.65
N ARG A 558 13.01 32.31 -0.97
CA ARG A 558 13.96 33.38 -0.69
C ARG A 558 15.10 33.38 -1.70
N ILE A 559 15.58 34.57 -2.01
CA ILE A 559 16.82 34.76 -2.76
C ILE A 559 17.98 34.83 -1.75
N ARG A 560 19.06 34.12 -2.03
CA ARG A 560 20.34 34.22 -1.32
C ARG A 560 21.49 34.30 -2.32
N PHE A 561 22.65 34.73 -1.84
CA PHE A 561 23.88 34.73 -2.62
C PHE A 561 24.85 33.70 -2.05
N ASP A 562 25.52 32.96 -2.92
CA ASP A 562 26.59 32.02 -2.60
C ASP A 562 27.77 32.27 -3.54
N TYR A 563 28.92 31.68 -3.24
CA TYR A 563 30.10 31.73 -4.10
C TYR A 563 30.37 30.37 -4.74
N HIS A 564 30.54 30.37 -6.05
CA HIS A 564 31.13 29.25 -6.79
C HIS A 564 32.63 29.33 -6.74
N ARG A 565 33.28 28.18 -6.56
CA ARG A 565 34.72 28.00 -6.69
C ARG A 565 34.97 26.71 -7.47
N PRO A 566 35.95 26.67 -8.37
CA PRO A 566 36.29 25.45 -9.09
C PRO A 566 36.74 24.36 -8.12
N ILE A 567 36.62 23.09 -8.51
CA ILE A 567 37.04 21.96 -7.67
C ILE A 567 38.52 22.05 -7.25
N SER A 568 39.37 22.57 -8.14
CA SER A 568 40.80 22.78 -7.91
C SER A 568 41.11 23.79 -6.80
N TYR A 569 40.18 24.71 -6.49
CA TYR A 569 40.32 25.60 -5.34
C TYR A 569 40.27 24.80 -4.04
N TYR A 570 39.27 23.92 -3.90
CA TYR A 570 39.10 23.10 -2.70
C TYR A 570 40.24 22.10 -2.53
N GLU A 571 40.70 21.49 -3.63
CA GLU A 571 41.85 20.59 -3.61
C GLU A 571 43.12 21.28 -3.08
N LYS A 572 43.43 22.48 -3.58
CA LYS A 572 44.57 23.28 -3.09
C LYS A 572 44.41 23.67 -1.63
N LEU A 573 43.19 24.03 -1.22
CA LEU A 573 42.88 24.41 0.16
C LEU A 573 43.09 23.24 1.13
N PHE A 574 42.66 22.03 0.75
CA PHE A 574 42.89 20.83 1.55
C PHE A 574 44.37 20.47 1.62
N GLN A 575 45.09 20.54 0.49
CA GLN A 575 46.54 20.30 0.44
C GLN A 575 47.31 21.29 1.32
N ALA A 576 46.94 22.57 1.33
CA ALA A 576 47.59 23.60 2.15
C ALA A 576 47.48 23.32 3.67
N HIS A 577 46.49 22.54 4.08
CA HIS A 577 46.23 22.19 5.48
C HIS A 577 46.58 20.74 5.82
N ASN A 578 47.30 20.03 4.95
CA ASN A 578 47.64 18.60 5.10
C ASN A 578 46.39 17.73 5.35
N ILE A 579 45.31 18.02 4.64
CA ILE A 579 44.07 17.26 4.72
C ILE A 579 43.96 16.34 3.51
N LYS A 580 43.77 15.05 3.76
CA LYS A 580 43.64 14.04 2.72
C LYS A 580 42.19 13.73 2.42
N ILE A 581 41.84 13.60 1.14
CA ILE A 581 40.51 13.14 0.73
C ILE A 581 40.46 11.61 0.84
N LEU A 582 39.56 11.09 1.67
CA LEU A 582 39.29 9.65 1.78
C LEU A 582 38.19 9.20 0.82
N HIS A 583 37.09 9.97 0.77
CA HIS A 583 35.91 9.62 0.01
C HIS A 583 35.18 10.86 -0.47
N ILE A 584 34.59 10.77 -1.66
CA ILE A 584 33.77 11.82 -2.25
C ILE A 584 32.39 11.24 -2.55
N GLU A 585 31.35 11.90 -2.06
CA GLU A 585 29.97 11.55 -2.36
C GLU A 585 29.21 12.76 -2.90
N GLN A 586 28.24 12.51 -3.77
CA GLN A 586 27.44 13.57 -4.36
C GLN A 586 25.96 13.26 -4.24
N THR A 587 25.17 14.31 -4.05
CA THR A 587 23.72 14.16 -3.97
C THR A 587 23.13 13.80 -5.33
N LEU A 588 22.05 13.02 -5.31
CA LEU A 588 21.27 12.68 -6.51
C LEU A 588 20.11 13.66 -6.65
N GLY A 589 20.09 14.41 -7.74
CA GLY A 589 19.01 15.32 -8.11
C GLY A 589 18.47 15.02 -9.50
N GLU A 590 17.23 15.41 -9.73
CA GLU A 590 16.62 15.45 -11.06
C GLU A 590 16.88 16.82 -11.70
N ASN A 591 17.39 16.81 -12.93
CA ASN A 591 17.43 18.02 -13.74
C ASN A 591 16.03 18.28 -14.31
N LEU A 592 15.42 19.41 -13.94
CA LEU A 592 14.07 19.75 -14.40
C LEU A 592 14.03 20.27 -15.84
N ASP A 593 15.16 20.76 -16.37
CA ASP A 593 15.26 21.16 -17.77
C ASP A 593 15.41 19.95 -18.69
N ASN A 594 16.02 18.86 -18.20
CA ASN A 594 16.13 17.61 -18.92
C ASN A 594 16.27 16.42 -17.96
N PRO A 595 15.18 15.67 -17.69
CA PRO A 595 15.16 14.60 -16.68
C PRO A 595 16.05 13.40 -17.01
N ASN A 596 16.61 13.32 -18.23
CA ASN A 596 17.56 12.27 -18.62
C ASN A 596 19.01 12.57 -18.21
N PHE A 597 19.31 13.78 -17.72
CA PHE A 597 20.66 14.15 -17.28
C PHE A 597 20.76 14.15 -15.76
N PHE A 598 21.81 13.50 -15.27
CA PHE A 598 22.21 13.52 -13.86
C PHE A 598 22.41 14.95 -13.38
N TYR A 599 21.86 15.29 -12.21
CA TYR A 599 22.09 16.56 -11.53
C TYR A 599 22.56 16.30 -10.11
N SER A 600 23.45 17.15 -9.59
CA SER A 600 23.84 17.13 -8.18
C SER A 600 23.93 18.54 -7.64
N ASP A 601 23.19 18.83 -6.55
CA ASP A 601 23.21 20.14 -5.90
C ASP A 601 24.42 20.30 -4.96
N PHE A 602 24.86 19.19 -4.35
CA PHE A 602 25.89 19.17 -3.32
C PHE A 602 26.93 18.08 -3.54
N LEU A 603 28.17 18.42 -3.20
CA LEU A 603 29.34 17.56 -3.18
C LEU A 603 29.84 17.47 -1.74
N ILE A 604 30.16 16.26 -1.28
CA ILE A 604 30.54 15.95 0.10
C ILE A 604 31.92 15.29 0.07
N PHE A 605 32.80 15.73 0.95
CA PHE A 605 34.11 15.16 1.16
C PHE A 605 34.21 14.61 2.57
N LEU A 606 34.53 13.33 2.69
CA LEU A 606 35.09 12.78 3.92
C LEU A 606 36.60 12.88 3.83
N LEU A 607 37.17 13.59 4.79
CA LEU A 607 38.57 13.95 4.82
C LEU A 607 39.22 13.39 6.09
N GLU A 608 40.53 13.16 6.02
CA GLU A 608 41.39 12.74 7.13
C GLU A 608 42.41 13.84 7.42
N VAL A 609 42.63 14.13 8.69
CA VAL A 609 43.68 15.05 9.14
C VAL A 609 44.91 14.23 9.50
N ASP A 610 46.07 14.61 8.97
CA ASP A 610 47.36 13.97 9.27
C ASP A 610 47.83 14.16 10.73
#